data_AF-A0A8T4EKM7-F1
#
_entry.id   AF-A0A8T4EKM7-F1
#
_cell.length_a   1.000
_cell.length_b   1.000
_cell.length_c   1.000
_cell.angle_alpha   90.00
_cell.angle_beta   90.00
_cell.angle_gamma   90.00
#
_symmetry.space_group_name_H-M   'P 1'
#
loop_
_entity.id
_entity.type
_entity.pdbx_description
1 polymer ?
#
loop_
_entity_poly.entity_id
_entity_poly.type
_entity_poly.pdbx_seq_one_letter_code
_entity_poly.pdbx_strand_id
1 'polypeptide(L)'
;MNKNMKLAISASGNSLESEVDMRFGRCPYFIFVELEGKEIKSTEIVANASANQTGGVGITSAELVAKKGVGAVLTGNVGPRAFSVFSQFNIAVYQV
;
A
#
# COMPACT_ATOMS: atom_id res chain seq x y z
N MET A 1 -1.10 24.49 -5.16
CA MET A 1 -1.32 23.05 -5.37
C MET A 1 -0.32 22.30 -4.50
N ASN A 2 -0.79 21.42 -3.61
CA ASN A 2 0.09 20.58 -2.80
C ASN A 2 0.79 19.58 -3.73
N LYS A 3 2.13 19.67 -3.82
CA LYS A 3 2.95 18.76 -4.62
C LYS A 3 3.41 17.53 -3.85
N ASN A 4 3.12 17.47 -2.55
CA ASN A 4 3.54 16.39 -1.67
C ASN A 4 2.48 15.30 -1.59
N MET A 5 2.88 14.06 -1.88
CA MET A 5 2.00 12.89 -1.84
C MET A 5 2.76 11.70 -1.26
N LYS A 6 2.09 10.91 -0.43
CA LYS A 6 2.61 9.63 0.06
C LYS A 6 1.82 8.48 -0.56
N LEU A 7 2.53 7.55 -1.19
CA LEU A 7 1.98 6.38 -1.87
C LEU A 7 2.39 5.12 -1.10
N ALA A 8 1.50 4.13 -1.01
CA ALA A 8 1.86 2.76 -0.64
C ALA A 8 1.82 1.86 -1.88
N ILE A 9 2.75 0.92 -1.97
CA ILE A 9 2.84 -0.05 -3.06
C ILE A 9 2.89 -1.45 -2.45
N SER A 10 2.03 -2.37 -2.87
CA SER A 10 2.15 -3.78 -2.50
C SER A 10 3.26 -4.42 -3.34
N ALA A 11 4.33 -4.92 -2.73
CA ALA A 11 5.50 -5.41 -3.44
C ALA A 11 5.77 -6.90 -3.16
N SER A 12 6.25 -7.61 -4.17
CA SER A 12 6.67 -9.02 -4.08
C SER A 12 8.04 -9.19 -3.42
N GLY A 13 8.80 -8.11 -3.29
CA GLY A 13 10.13 -8.08 -2.68
C GLY A 13 10.38 -6.80 -1.90
N ASN A 14 11.59 -6.68 -1.34
CA ASN A 14 12.00 -5.62 -0.43
C ASN A 14 12.86 -4.53 -1.11
N SER A 15 12.61 -4.26 -2.40
CA SER A 15 13.31 -3.22 -3.16
C SER A 15 12.34 -2.44 -4.07
N LEU A 16 12.71 -1.23 -4.49
CA LEU A 16 11.93 -0.45 -5.47
C LEU A 16 11.86 -1.12 -6.86
N GLU A 17 12.77 -2.04 -7.14
CA GLU A 17 12.79 -2.83 -8.38
C GLU A 17 11.86 -4.05 -8.31
N SER A 18 11.30 -4.33 -7.13
CA SER A 18 10.39 -5.46 -6.93
C SER A 18 9.08 -5.21 -7.67
N GLU A 19 8.54 -6.27 -8.26
CA GLU A 19 7.23 -6.22 -8.92
C GLU A 19 6.11 -5.89 -7.93
N VAL A 20 5.04 -5.30 -8.44
CA VAL A 20 3.80 -5.11 -7.67
C VAL A 20 3.17 -6.48 -7.41
N ASP A 21 2.92 -6.82 -6.14
CA ASP A 21 2.23 -8.08 -5.80
C ASP A 21 0.73 -7.96 -6.12
N MET A 22 0.21 -8.97 -6.81
CA MET A 22 -1.19 -9.01 -7.22
C MET A 22 -2.19 -9.26 -6.08
N ARG A 23 -1.73 -9.51 -4.86
CA ARG A 23 -2.55 -9.86 -3.70
C ARG A 23 -2.32 -8.85 -2.59
N PHE A 24 -2.98 -7.69 -2.64
CA PHE A 24 -2.77 -6.58 -1.68
C PHE A 24 -2.57 -7.04 -0.23
N GLY A 25 -3.55 -7.75 0.34
CA GLY A 25 -3.48 -8.14 1.75
C GLY A 25 -2.35 -9.14 2.07
N ARG A 26 -1.97 -9.96 1.09
CA ARG A 26 -0.98 -11.04 1.26
C ARG A 26 0.37 -10.73 0.64
N CYS A 27 0.59 -9.50 0.16
CA CYS A 27 1.89 -9.12 -0.37
C CYS A 27 2.92 -9.25 0.76
N PRO A 28 4.16 -9.67 0.46
CA PRO A 28 5.18 -9.82 1.49
C PRO A 28 5.67 -8.47 2.03
N TYR A 29 5.63 -7.40 1.23
CA TYR A 29 6.10 -6.07 1.63
C TYR A 29 5.13 -4.96 1.19
N PHE A 30 5.10 -3.89 1.98
CA PHE A 30 4.58 -2.58 1.57
C PHE A 30 5.74 -1.61 1.40
N ILE A 31 5.80 -0.95 0.25
CA ILE A 31 6.77 0.12 -0.01
C ILE A 31 6.01 1.45 0.08
N PHE A 32 6.42 2.30 0.99
CA PHE A 32 5.92 3.66 1.12
C PHE A 32 6.87 4.62 0.43
N VAL A 33 6.32 5.48 -0.43
CA VAL A 33 7.09 6.45 -1.22
C VAL A 33 6.54 7.84 -0.97
N GLU A 34 7.40 8.77 -0.60
CA GLU A 34 7.06 10.20 -0.55
C GLU A 34 7.50 10.87 -1.84
N LEU A 35 6.55 11.51 -2.50
CA LEU A 35 6.71 12.20 -3.77
C LEU A 35 6.58 13.70 -3.56
N GLU A 36 7.46 14.45 -4.22
CA GLU A 36 7.26 15.88 -4.47
C GLU A 36 7.21 16.10 -5.99
N GLY A 37 6.00 16.27 -6.53
CA GLY A 37 5.78 16.28 -7.97
C GLY A 37 6.03 14.91 -8.60
N LYS A 38 7.11 14.78 -9.37
CA LYS A 38 7.54 13.51 -10.02
C LYS A 38 8.77 12.89 -9.37
N GLU A 39 9.32 13.53 -8.35
CA GLU A 39 10.55 13.08 -7.69
C GLU A 39 10.23 12.30 -6.43
N ILE A 40 10.90 11.17 -6.27
CA ILE A 40 10.91 10.41 -5.01
C ILE A 40 11.85 11.11 -4.04
N LYS A 41 11.33 11.49 -2.87
CA LYS A 41 12.10 12.15 -1.80
C LYS A 41 12.54 11.16 -0.73
N SER A 42 11.69 10.19 -0.39
CA SER A 42 12.01 9.17 0.60
C SER A 42 11.30 7.86 0.28
N THR A 43 11.87 6.75 0.76
CA THR A 43 11.27 5.42 0.65
C THR A 43 11.39 4.70 1.98
N GLU A 44 10.35 3.96 2.34
CA GLU A 44 10.31 3.09 3.51
C GLU A 44 9.74 1.74 3.09
N ILE A 45 10.42 0.65 3.42
CA ILE A 45 9.99 -0.71 3.08
C ILE A 45 9.63 -1.43 4.37
N VAL A 46 8.41 -1.96 4.43
CA VAL A 46 7.85 -2.60 5.62
C VAL A 46 7.38 -4.00 5.27
N ALA A 47 7.85 -5.00 6.02
CA ALA A 47 7.34 -6.37 5.89
C ALA A 47 5.88 -6.44 6.36
N ASN A 48 5.04 -7.13 5.58
CA ASN A 48 3.63 -7.31 5.91
C ASN A 48 3.46 -8.45 6.91
N ALA A 49 3.44 -8.12 8.21
CA ALA A 49 3.20 -9.09 9.28
C ALA A 49 1.85 -9.82 9.14
N SER A 50 0.88 -9.26 8.40
CA SER A 50 -0.43 -9.85 8.18
C SER A 50 -0.45 -10.90 7.06
N ALA A 51 0.59 -11.00 6.23
CA ALA A 51 0.57 -11.85 5.02
C ALA A 51 0.26 -13.33 5.30
N ASN A 52 0.69 -13.83 6.47
CA ASN A 52 0.53 -15.22 6.89
C ASN A 52 -0.70 -15.45 7.80
N GLN A 53 -1.53 -14.43 8.04
CA GLN A 53 -2.73 -14.61 8.87
C GLN A 53 -3.79 -15.48 8.14
N THR A 54 -4.54 -16.26 8.92
CA THR A 54 -5.58 -17.18 8.39
C THR A 54 -6.82 -16.42 7.92
N GLY A 55 -7.12 -15.26 8.51
CA GLY A 55 -8.30 -14.47 8.20
C GLY A 55 -8.09 -12.99 8.52
N GLY A 56 -8.95 -12.12 7.98
CA GLY A 56 -8.88 -10.67 8.22
C GLY A 56 -7.71 -9.94 7.55
N VAL A 57 -6.81 -10.68 6.88
CA VAL A 57 -5.56 -10.20 6.27
C VAL A 57 -5.73 -8.86 5.52
N GLY A 58 -6.72 -8.77 4.62
CA GLY A 58 -6.93 -7.56 3.82
C GLY A 58 -7.32 -6.32 4.65
N ILE A 59 -8.09 -6.50 5.74
CA ILE A 59 -8.46 -5.40 6.64
C ILE A 59 -7.22 -4.95 7.41
N THR A 60 -6.52 -5.89 8.06
CA THR A 60 -5.33 -5.58 8.87
C THR A 60 -4.24 -4.89 8.04
N SER A 61 -4.00 -5.37 6.82
CA SER A 61 -3.06 -4.74 5.89
C SER A 61 -3.52 -3.35 5.44
N ALA A 62 -4.81 -3.16 5.14
CA ALA A 62 -5.34 -1.85 4.76
C ALA A 62 -5.25 -0.84 5.91
N GLU A 63 -5.52 -1.27 7.15
CA GLU A 63 -5.36 -0.42 8.34
C GLU A 63 -3.91 -0.03 8.59
N LEU A 64 -2.96 -0.96 8.40
CA LEU A 64 -1.52 -0.66 8.51
C LEU A 64 -1.13 0.43 7.51
N VAL A 65 -1.56 0.29 6.25
CA VAL A 65 -1.29 1.26 5.18
C VAL A 65 -1.99 2.59 5.46
N ALA A 66 -3.24 2.58 5.92
CA ALA A 66 -3.98 3.80 6.25
C ALA A 66 -3.33 4.59 7.41
N LYS A 67 -2.85 3.89 8.44
CA LYS A 67 -2.13 4.50 9.58
C LYS A 67 -0.82 5.18 9.18
N LYS A 68 -0.25 4.85 8.02
CA LYS A 68 0.93 5.53 7.45
C LYS A 68 0.60 6.87 6.77
N GLY A 69 -0.68 7.26 6.71
CA GLY A 69 -1.11 8.55 6.18
C GLY A 69 -0.92 8.68 4.67
N VAL A 70 -1.04 7.58 3.93
CA VAL A 70 -0.91 7.60 2.46
C VAL A 70 -2.13 8.23 1.81
N GLY A 71 -1.93 8.93 0.71
CA GLY A 71 -3.02 9.46 -0.13
C GLY A 71 -3.50 8.46 -1.18
N ALA A 72 -2.67 7.48 -1.53
CA ALA A 72 -3.05 6.42 -2.46
C ALA A 72 -2.30 5.11 -2.21
N VAL A 73 -2.83 4.04 -2.80
CA VAL A 73 -2.22 2.71 -2.89
C VAL A 73 -2.14 2.28 -4.36
N LEU A 74 -0.97 1.80 -4.78
CA LEU A 74 -0.75 1.10 -6.04
C LEU A 74 -0.60 -0.40 -5.74
N THR A 75 -1.46 -1.22 -6.32
CA THR A 75 -1.50 -2.66 -5.99
C THR A 75 -2.16 -3.45 -7.11
N GLY A 76 -2.15 -4.79 -7.05
CA GLY A 76 -3.02 -5.59 -7.92
C GLY A 76 -4.44 -5.69 -7.35
N ASN A 77 -4.84 -6.90 -6.94
CA ASN A 77 -6.21 -7.16 -6.50
C ASN A 77 -6.43 -6.71 -5.05
N VAL A 78 -7.51 -5.93 -4.85
CA VAL A 78 -8.00 -5.50 -3.54
C VAL A 78 -9.40 -6.07 -3.33
N GLY A 79 -9.58 -6.86 -2.27
CA GLY A 79 -10.90 -7.37 -1.90
C GLY A 79 -11.80 -6.28 -1.30
N PRO A 80 -13.13 -6.46 -1.32
CA PRO A 80 -14.09 -5.41 -0.94
C PRO A 80 -13.90 -4.90 0.49
N ARG A 81 -13.52 -5.77 1.44
CA ARG A 81 -13.29 -5.36 2.83
C ARG A 81 -12.07 -4.45 3.00
N ALA A 82 -10.99 -4.72 2.27
CA ALA A 82 -9.81 -3.85 2.28
C ALA A 82 -10.11 -2.52 1.60
N PHE A 83 -10.83 -2.56 0.48
CA PHE A 83 -11.29 -1.36 -0.22
C PHE A 83 -12.16 -0.46 0.66
N SER A 84 -13.07 -1.05 1.46
CA SER A 84 -13.89 -0.28 2.41
C SER A 84 -13.05 0.50 3.41
N VAL A 85 -11.93 -0.05 3.90
CA VAL A 85 -10.99 0.67 4.77
C VAL A 85 -10.40 1.86 4.01
N PHE A 86 -9.86 1.66 2.81
CA PHE A 86 -9.31 2.76 2.02
C PHE A 86 -10.31 3.88 1.74
N SER A 87 -11.56 3.52 1.42
CA SER A 87 -12.63 4.49 1.23
C SER A 87 -12.92 5.32 2.50
N GLN A 88 -12.87 4.72 3.68
CA GLN A 88 -13.08 5.44 4.96
C GLN A 88 -12.00 6.48 5.24
N PHE A 89 -10.76 6.21 4.79
CA PHE A 89 -9.63 7.11 4.95
C PHE A 89 -9.41 8.05 3.75
N ASN A 90 -10.32 8.05 2.76
CA ASN A 90 -10.18 8.80 1.50
C ASN A 90 -8.87 8.48 0.74
N ILE A 91 -8.45 7.22 0.78
CA ILE A 91 -7.24 6.73 0.11
C ILE A 91 -7.62 6.22 -1.27
N ALA A 92 -7.01 6.78 -2.32
CA ALA A 92 -7.24 6.32 -3.68
C ALA A 92 -6.58 4.95 -3.92
N VAL A 93 -7.24 4.08 -4.68
CA VAL A 93 -6.71 2.76 -5.04
C VAL A 93 -6.49 2.73 -6.55
N TYR A 94 -5.25 2.45 -6.95
CA TYR A 94 -4.85 2.26 -8.35
C TYR A 94 -4.44 0.82 -8.55
N GLN A 95 -5.10 0.15 -9.48
CA GLN A 95 -4.83 -1.25 -9.82
C GLN A 95 -3.94 -1.34 -11.06
N VAL A 96 -3.00 -2.29 -11.05
CA VAL A 96 -2.16 -2.66 -12.21
C VAL A 96 -2.57 -4.00 -12.82
#